data_AF-A0A524A7F7-F1
#
_entry.id   AF-A0A524A7F7-F1
#
_cell.length_a   1.000
_cell.length_b   1.000
_cell.length_c   1.000
_cell.angle_alpha   90.00
_cell.angle_beta   90.00
_cell.angle_gamma   90.00
#
_symmetry.space_group_name_H-M   'P 1'
#
loop_
_entity.id
_entity.type
_entity.pdbx_description
1 polymer ?
#
loop_
_entity_poly.entity_id
_entity_poly.type
_entity_poly.pdbx_seq_one_letter_code
_entity_poly.pdbx_strand_id
1 'polypeptide(L)'
;MLNQDGTICFASELMETVDAFLFDYEAVRGPLDNEFHRCLAVSYALGVMRRNIDAIWDRLAEEAVFGPLDPRKVFEECVGECELETASLRTAVGEELRRRGWLSDSSSP
;
A
#
# COMPACT_ATOMS: atom_id res chain seq x y z
N MET A 1 7.59 -6.24 -1.40
CA MET A 1 8.69 -7.20 -1.55
C MET A 1 10.04 -6.57 -1.18
N LEU A 2 11.04 -7.38 -0.85
CA LEU A 2 12.44 -6.98 -0.79
C LEU A 2 13.02 -6.99 -2.21
N ASN A 3 13.42 -5.82 -2.70
CA ASN A 3 14.01 -5.64 -4.02
C ASN A 3 15.51 -6.01 -4.01
N GLN A 4 16.08 -6.21 -5.19
CA GLN A 4 17.49 -6.60 -5.35
C GLN A 4 18.47 -5.51 -4.87
N ASP A 5 18.05 -4.25 -4.87
CA ASP A 5 18.79 -3.11 -4.35
C ASP A 5 18.68 -2.95 -2.83
N GLY A 6 17.98 -3.87 -2.15
CA GLY A 6 17.75 -3.85 -0.71
C GLY A 6 16.58 -2.97 -0.26
N THR A 7 15.89 -2.29 -1.19
CA THR A 7 14.70 -1.49 -0.86
C THR A 7 13.50 -2.40 -0.58
N ILE A 8 12.58 -1.93 0.26
CA ILE A 8 11.34 -2.63 0.56
C ILE A 8 10.18 -1.83 -0.02
N CYS A 9 9.44 -2.42 -0.96
CA CYS A 9 8.25 -1.79 -1.56
C CYS A 9 7.16 -2.84 -1.80
N PHE A 10 5.98 -2.67 -1.22
CA PHE A 10 4.85 -3.61 -1.31
C PHE A 10 3.77 -3.16 -2.32
N ALA A 11 4.09 -2.25 -3.23
CA ALA A 11 3.09 -1.66 -4.12
C ALA A 11 2.36 -2.72 -4.98
N SER A 12 3.08 -3.70 -5.55
CA SER A 12 2.46 -4.74 -6.39
C SER A 12 1.51 -5.63 -5.58
N GLU A 13 1.95 -6.07 -4.41
CA GLU A 13 1.18 -6.99 -3.57
C GLU A 13 -0.07 -6.31 -3.00
N LEU A 14 0.03 -5.04 -2.62
CA LEU A 14 -1.12 -4.25 -2.20
C LEU A 14 -2.13 -4.09 -3.34
N MET A 15 -1.65 -3.81 -4.56
CA MET A 15 -2.54 -3.69 -5.71
C MET A 15 -3.15 -5.02 -6.15
N GLU A 16 -2.43 -6.15 -6.02
CA GLU A 16 -3.00 -7.50 -6.19
C GLU A 16 -4.13 -7.77 -5.18
N THR A 17 -3.94 -7.35 -3.93
CA THR A 17 -4.98 -7.48 -2.91
C THR A 17 -6.20 -6.61 -3.24
N VAL A 18 -5.98 -5.40 -3.79
CA VAL A 18 -7.06 -4.53 -4.28
C VAL A 18 -7.81 -5.18 -5.44
N ASP A 19 -7.11 -5.76 -6.41
CA ASP A 19 -7.74 -6.43 -7.55
C ASP A 19 -8.59 -7.64 -7.10
N ALA A 20 -8.09 -8.43 -6.15
CA ALA A 20 -8.86 -9.52 -5.53
C ALA A 20 -10.11 -9.00 -4.81
N PHE A 21 -9.98 -7.92 -4.03
CA PHE A 21 -11.12 -7.28 -3.38
C PHE A 21 -12.17 -6.80 -4.39
N LEU A 22 -11.77 -6.15 -5.49
CA LEU A 22 -12.71 -5.67 -6.51
C LEU A 22 -13.46 -6.83 -7.15
N PHE A 23 -12.77 -7.92 -7.47
CA PHE A 23 -13.38 -9.13 -8.02
C PHE A 23 -14.46 -9.69 -7.08
N ASP A 24 -14.13 -9.85 -5.80
CA ASP A 24 -15.09 -10.34 -4.80
C ASP A 24 -16.24 -9.36 -4.56
N TYR A 25 -15.95 -8.05 -4.55
CA TYR A 25 -16.95 -7.01 -4.40
C TYR A 25 -17.97 -7.05 -5.54
N GLU A 26 -17.51 -7.10 -6.79
CA GLU A 26 -18.39 -7.15 -7.97
C GLU A 26 -19.19 -8.45 -8.04
N ALA A 27 -18.61 -9.58 -7.59
CA ALA A 27 -19.32 -10.84 -7.49
C ALA A 27 -20.50 -10.79 -6.49
N VAL A 28 -20.39 -10.00 -5.42
CA VAL A 28 -21.43 -9.87 -4.39
C VAL A 28 -22.41 -8.73 -4.66
N ARG A 29 -21.93 -7.61 -5.21
CA ARG A 29 -22.69 -6.35 -5.33
C ARG A 29 -23.09 -6.00 -6.77
N GLY A 30 -22.60 -6.74 -7.76
CA GLY A 30 -22.73 -6.39 -9.17
C GLY A 30 -21.58 -5.52 -9.66
N PRO A 31 -21.48 -5.33 -10.98
CA PRO A 31 -20.36 -4.62 -11.61
C PRO A 31 -20.28 -3.15 -11.19
N LEU A 32 -19.06 -2.60 -11.17
CA LEU A 32 -18.82 -1.18 -10.97
C LEU A 32 -18.99 -0.45 -12.32
N ASP A 33 -20.13 0.22 -12.49
CA ASP A 33 -20.60 0.76 -13.77
C ASP A 33 -19.68 1.80 -14.46
N ASN A 34 -18.75 2.40 -13.72
CA ASN A 34 -17.85 3.41 -14.25
C ASN A 34 -16.54 3.50 -13.45
N GLU A 35 -15.57 4.19 -14.05
CA GLU A 35 -14.25 4.43 -13.47
C GLU A 35 -14.31 5.17 -12.13
N PHE A 36 -15.25 6.10 -11.96
CA PHE A 36 -15.41 6.83 -10.70
C PHE A 36 -15.78 5.90 -9.53
N HIS A 37 -16.76 5.02 -9.71
CA HIS A 37 -17.14 4.02 -8.72
C HIS A 37 -16.00 3.04 -8.44
N ARG A 38 -15.26 2.64 -9.49
CA ARG A 38 -14.08 1.79 -9.35
C ARG A 38 -12.99 2.46 -8.50
N CYS A 39 -12.67 3.71 -8.77
CA CYS A 39 -11.70 4.49 -7.98
C CYS A 39 -12.13 4.68 -6.53
N LEU A 40 -13.43 4.93 -6.28
CA LEU A 40 -13.97 5.01 -4.92
C LEU A 40 -13.84 3.69 -4.16
N ALA A 41 -14.17 2.56 -4.81
CA ALA A 41 -14.04 1.23 -4.21
C ALA A 41 -12.58 0.93 -3.85
N VAL A 42 -11.63 1.24 -4.74
CA VAL A 42 -10.19 1.12 -4.46
C VAL A 42 -9.76 2.02 -3.31
N SER A 43 -10.13 3.29 -3.32
CA SER A 43 -9.80 4.24 -2.25
C SER A 43 -10.32 3.76 -0.89
N TYR A 44 -11.55 3.24 -0.86
CA TYR A 44 -12.13 2.64 0.34
C TYR A 44 -11.35 1.40 0.80
N ALA A 45 -11.04 0.49 -0.12
CA ALA A 45 -10.27 -0.72 0.18
C ALA A 45 -8.89 -0.39 0.77
N LEU A 46 -8.17 0.55 0.17
CA LEU A 46 -6.89 1.04 0.69
C LEU A 46 -7.03 1.63 2.09
N GLY A 47 -8.09 2.39 2.35
CA GLY A 47 -8.40 2.92 3.68
C GLY A 47 -8.64 1.83 4.72
N VAL A 48 -9.38 0.78 4.36
CA VAL A 48 -9.60 -0.39 5.22
C VAL A 48 -8.29 -1.15 5.45
N MET A 49 -7.50 -1.39 4.41
CA MET A 49 -6.19 -2.06 4.52
C MET A 49 -5.25 -1.31 5.45
N ARG A 50 -5.16 0.02 5.33
CA ARG A 50 -4.36 0.85 6.24
C ARG A 50 -4.77 0.65 7.69
N ARG A 51 -6.08 0.71 7.99
CA ARG A 51 -6.58 0.49 9.35
C ARG A 51 -6.24 -0.91 9.88
N ASN A 52 -6.29 -1.93 9.01
CA ASN A 52 -5.93 -3.29 9.38
C ASN A 52 -4.42 -3.40 9.67
N ILE A 53 -3.57 -2.79 8.85
CA ILE A 53 -2.11 -2.75 9.06
C ILE A 53 -1.80 -2.07 10.41
N ASP A 54 -2.42 -0.91 10.67
CA ASP A 54 -2.25 -0.19 11.93
C ASP A 54 -2.63 -1.09 13.11
N ALA A 55 -3.82 -1.70 13.08
CA ALA A 55 -4.29 -2.59 14.15
C ALA A 55 -3.41 -3.84 14.36
N ILE A 56 -2.91 -4.44 13.28
CA ILE A 56 -1.98 -5.57 13.36
C ILE A 56 -0.69 -5.13 14.04
N TRP A 57 -0.14 -3.99 13.63
CA TRP A 57 1.11 -3.48 14.19
C TRP A 57 0.94 -3.09 15.67
N ASP A 58 -0.17 -2.44 16.04
CA ASP A 58 -0.53 -2.14 17.44
C ASP A 58 -0.53 -3.42 18.28
N ARG A 59 -1.25 -4.44 17.81
CA ARG A 59 -1.34 -5.70 18.56
C ARG A 59 0.01 -6.40 18.68
N LEU A 60 0.83 -6.38 17.63
CA LEU A 60 2.18 -6.94 17.67
C LEU A 60 3.07 -6.19 18.67
N ALA A 61 2.97 -4.87 18.75
CA ALA A 61 3.79 -4.06 19.66
C ALA A 61 3.55 -4.40 21.15
N GLU A 62 2.40 -4.99 21.49
CA GLU A 62 2.07 -5.45 22.84
C GLU A 62 2.74 -6.79 23.21
N GLU A 63 3.35 -7.50 22.26
CA GLU A 63 3.94 -8.81 22.52
C GLU A 63 5.21 -8.71 23.38
N ALA A 64 5.31 -9.60 24.37
CA ALA A 64 6.39 -9.59 25.35
C ALA A 64 7.79 -9.79 24.75
N VAL A 65 7.89 -10.34 23.52
CA VAL A 65 9.15 -10.54 22.79
C VAL A 65 9.90 -9.23 22.54
N PHE A 66 9.19 -8.11 22.44
CA PHE A 66 9.81 -6.80 22.24
C PHE A 66 10.35 -6.18 23.54
N GLY A 67 9.95 -6.73 24.70
CA GLY A 67 10.41 -6.26 26.01
C GLY A 67 10.14 -4.76 26.19
N PRO A 68 11.16 -3.92 26.45
CA PRO A 68 10.99 -2.48 26.61
C PRO A 68 10.97 -1.72 25.27
N LEU A 69 11.21 -2.38 24.13
CA LEU A 69 11.28 -1.72 22.83
C LEU A 69 9.89 -1.52 22.25
N ASP A 70 9.64 -0.32 21.74
CA ASP A 70 8.47 -0.01 20.92
C ASP A 70 8.86 -0.19 19.43
N PRO A 71 8.38 -1.24 18.73
CA PRO A 71 8.79 -1.51 17.37
C PRO A 71 8.41 -0.40 16.37
N ARG A 72 7.39 0.43 16.68
CA ARG A 72 7.07 1.58 15.84
C ARG A 72 8.11 2.67 15.96
N LYS A 73 8.55 2.99 17.18
CA LYS A 73 9.63 3.95 17.40
C LYS A 73 10.93 3.48 16.78
N VAL A 74 11.25 2.18 16.91
CA VAL A 74 12.44 1.61 16.26
C VAL A 74 12.36 1.80 14.75
N PHE A 75 11.20 1.54 14.13
CA PHE A 75 11.02 1.82 12.70
C PHE A 75 11.23 3.31 12.40
N GLU A 76 10.56 4.22 13.11
CA GLU A 76 10.69 5.68 12.93
C GLU A 76 12.15 6.16 13.05
N GLU A 77 12.91 5.63 13.99
CA GLU A 77 14.34 5.89 14.16
C GLU A 77 15.19 5.36 12.99
N CYS A 78 14.81 4.21 12.41
CA CYS A 78 15.51 3.62 11.26
C CYS A 78 15.25 4.37 9.95
N VAL A 79 14.01 4.78 9.66
CA VAL A 79 13.68 5.51 8.42
C VAL A 79 13.98 7.01 8.51
N GLY A 80 13.87 7.62 9.70
CA GLY A 80 14.07 9.06 9.88
C GLY A 80 13.25 9.93 8.91
N GLU A 81 13.59 11.23 8.79
CA GLU A 81 13.06 12.12 7.74
C GLU A 81 13.85 11.95 6.43
N CYS A 82 14.04 10.71 5.95
CA CYS A 82 14.77 10.47 4.71
C CYS A 82 13.90 10.80 3.47
N GLU A 83 14.00 12.03 2.98
CA GLU A 83 13.29 12.50 1.78
C GLU A 83 13.58 11.63 0.53
N LEU A 84 14.79 11.07 0.44
CA LEU A 84 15.21 10.19 -0.66
C LEU A 84 14.46 8.86 -0.68
N GLU A 85 14.23 8.25 0.48
CA GLU A 85 13.43 7.01 0.58
C GLU A 85 11.96 7.28 0.24
N THR A 86 11.44 8.43 0.67
CA THR A 86 10.07 8.87 0.33
C THR A 86 9.92 9.10 -1.17
N ALA A 87 10.90 9.72 -1.83
CA ALA A 87 10.89 9.95 -3.28
C ALA A 87 11.00 8.63 -4.07
N SER A 88 11.87 7.71 -3.63
CA SER A 88 12.01 6.38 -4.23
C SER A 88 10.70 5.58 -4.13
N LEU A 89 10.07 5.56 -2.95
CA LEU A 89 8.80 4.90 -2.72
C LEU A 89 7.69 5.48 -3.63
N ARG A 90 7.60 6.81 -3.73
CA ARG A 90 6.62 7.46 -4.62
C ARG A 90 6.83 7.07 -6.09
N THR A 91 8.08 7.01 -6.55
CA THR A 91 8.41 6.59 -7.92
C THR A 91 7.96 5.16 -8.16
N ALA A 92 8.34 4.23 -7.28
CA ALA A 92 7.98 2.81 -7.40
C ALA A 92 6.46 2.58 -7.38
N VAL A 93 5.74 3.27 -6.47
CA VAL A 93 4.26 3.24 -6.44
C VAL A 93 3.68 3.81 -7.74
N GLY A 94 4.24 4.92 -8.24
CA GLY A 94 3.79 5.53 -9.49
C GLY A 94 3.97 4.61 -10.70
N GLU A 95 5.12 3.94 -10.81
CA GLU A 95 5.38 2.95 -11.86
C GLU A 95 4.40 1.78 -11.81
N GLU A 96 4.13 1.26 -10.61
CA GLU A 96 3.19 0.16 -10.44
C GLU A 96 1.75 0.56 -10.82
N LEU A 97 1.33 1.77 -10.43
CA LEU A 97 0.02 2.29 -10.82
C LEU A 97 -0.08 2.52 -12.34
N ARG A 98 0.97 3.02 -13.00
CA ARG A 98 1.01 3.15 -14.47
C ARG A 98 0.96 1.80 -15.17
N ARG A 99 1.74 0.81 -14.69
CA ARG A 99 1.75 -0.56 -15.24
C ARG A 99 0.35 -1.19 -15.24
N ARG A 100 -0.48 -0.85 -14.26
CA ARG A 100 -1.86 -1.31 -14.14
C ARG A 100 -2.89 -0.40 -14.83
N GLY A 101 -2.46 0.69 -15.44
CA GLY A 101 -3.31 1.65 -16.14
C GLY A 101 -4.08 2.62 -15.24
N TRP A 102 -3.72 2.74 -13.95
CA TRP A 102 -4.36 3.67 -13.01
C TRP A 102 -3.83 5.11 -13.12
N LEU A 103 -2.59 5.27 -13.59
CA LEU A 103 -2.00 6.56 -13.92
C LEU A 103 -1.67 6.58 -15.40
N SER A 104 -1.95 7.71 -16.05
CA SER A 104 -1.46 7.94 -17.40
C SER A 104 0.06 8.02 -17.40
N ASP A 105 0.70 7.52 -18.45
CA ASP A 105 2.08 7.87 -18.74
C ASP A 105 2.13 9.37 -18.98
N SER A 106 2.73 10.11 -18.03
CA SER A 106 3.11 11.50 -18.25
C SER A 106 4.27 11.52 -19.24
N SER A 107 3.96 11.23 -20.50
CA SER A 107 4.84 11.24 -21.67
C SER A 107 4.00 11.37 -22.94
N SER A 108 3.41 12.55 -23.14
CA SER A 108 3.12 13.14 -24.46
C SER A 108 2.60 14.57 -24.30
N PRO A 109 2.97 15.45 -25.24
CA PRO A 109 4.19 16.27 -25.32
C PRO A 109 4.12 17.58 -24.50
#